data_AF-A0A3M9ML04-F1
#
_entry.id   AF-A0A3M9ML04-F1
#
_cell.length_a   1.000
_cell.length_b   1.000
_cell.length_c   1.000
_cell.angle_alpha   90.00
_cell.angle_beta   90.00
_cell.angle_gamma   90.00
#
_symmetry.space_group_name_H-M   'P 1'
#
loop_
_entity.id
_entity.type
_entity.pdbx_description
1 polymer ?
#
loop_
_entity_poly.entity_id
_entity_poly.type
_entity_poly.pdbx_seq_one_letter_code
_entity_poly.pdbx_strand_id
1 'polypeptide(L)'
;MYGIISAVAMIVYYLVINFIGLQNSEIIRFASNVFIFIAVILAINTLKRNYEALHRQPPYLPGLAIGFLVGLVGAGLYAGFILFHAIFLNPGYAGVLQNQDYFGFRLPLLMVLGSVVILGTAVGAMTSYILMMAFDNSGSRTGQAEY
;
A
#
# COMPACT_ATOMS: atom_id res chain seq x y z
N MET A 1 -3.19 -11.66 6.09
CA MET A 1 -1.76 -11.69 6.50
C MET A 1 -0.91 -10.68 5.74
N TYR A 2 -1.02 -10.56 4.41
CA TYR A 2 -0.19 -9.66 3.59
C TYR A 2 -0.22 -8.17 3.99
N GLY A 3 -1.34 -7.64 4.49
CA GLY A 3 -1.42 -6.26 5.00
C GLY A 3 -0.59 -6.01 6.28
N ILE A 4 -0.40 -7.02 7.12
CA ILE A 4 0.48 -6.91 8.30
C ILE A 4 1.94 -6.96 7.84
N ILE A 5 2.24 -7.80 6.85
CA ILE A 5 3.60 -7.91 6.29
C ILE A 5 4.02 -6.59 5.65
N SER A 6 3.13 -5.93 4.88
CA SER A 6 3.42 -4.59 4.34
C SER A 6 3.64 -3.57 5.44
N ALA A 7 2.79 -3.54 6.48
CA ALA A 7 2.96 -2.63 7.61
C ALA A 7 4.32 -2.82 8.29
N VAL A 8 4.70 -4.07 8.60
CA VAL A 8 5.99 -4.37 9.23
C VAL A 8 7.15 -3.92 8.34
N ALA A 9 7.10 -4.19 7.03
CA ALA A 9 8.13 -3.75 6.09
C ALA A 9 8.25 -2.22 6.04
N MET A 10 7.12 -1.50 6.02
CA MET A 10 7.09 -0.04 6.05
C MET A 10 7.65 0.53 7.36
N ILE A 11 7.32 -0.09 8.50
CA ILE A 11 7.84 0.31 9.81
C ILE A 11 9.35 0.11 9.88
N VAL A 12 9.86 -1.05 9.46
CA VAL A 12 11.30 -1.33 9.43
C VAL A 12 12.01 -0.33 8.52
N TYR A 13 11.46 -0.08 7.33
CA TYR A 13 11.99 0.92 6.41
C TYR A 13 12.05 2.31 7.05
N TYR A 14 10.97 2.73 7.73
CA TYR A 14 10.92 4.00 8.45
C TYR A 14 11.99 4.09 9.54
N LEU A 15 12.18 3.03 10.33
CA LEU A 15 13.20 3.00 11.38
C LEU A 15 14.61 3.14 10.80
N VAL A 16 14.89 2.48 9.67
CA VAL A 16 16.18 2.59 8.97
C VAL A 16 16.42 4.03 8.49
N ILE A 17 15.46 4.65 7.81
CA ILE A 17 15.64 6.03 7.31
C ILE A 17 15.68 7.06 8.45
N ASN A 18 15.00 6.80 9.57
CA ASN A 18 15.09 7.62 10.78
C ASN A 18 16.49 7.53 11.40
N PHE A 19 17.08 6.33 11.48
CA PHE A 19 18.43 6.13 12.01
C PHE A 19 19.52 6.84 11.18
N ILE A 20 19.37 6.87 9.86
CA ILE A 20 20.33 7.52 8.95
C ILE A 20 20.02 9.03 8.81
N GLY A 21 18.90 9.52 9.34
CA GLY A 21 18.50 10.94 9.29
C GLY A 21 17.88 11.39 7.97
N LEU A 22 17.52 10.48 7.06
CA LEU A 22 16.90 10.78 5.76
C LEU A 22 15.38 11.05 5.82
N GLN A 23 14.80 11.02 7.02
CA GLN A 23 13.37 11.22 7.25
C GLN A 23 12.82 12.59 6.83
N ASN A 24 13.69 13.58 6.64
CA ASN A 24 13.31 14.92 6.19
C ASN A 24 12.98 14.96 4.69
N SER A 25 13.41 13.94 3.92
CA SER A 25 13.06 13.86 2.50
C SER A 25 11.68 13.25 2.31
N GLU A 26 10.78 14.04 1.72
CA GLU A 26 9.41 13.60 1.41
C GLU A 26 9.38 12.42 0.45
N ILE A 27 10.27 12.42 -0.56
CA ILE A 27 10.38 11.38 -1.58
C ILE A 27 10.72 10.03 -0.94
N ILE A 28 11.66 10.02 0.00
CA ILE A 28 12.11 8.80 0.69
C ILE A 28 10.98 8.25 1.56
N ARG A 29 10.25 9.12 2.26
CA ARG A 29 9.06 8.68 2.99
C ARG A 29 7.98 8.12 2.08
N PHE A 30 7.77 8.74 0.92
CA PHE A 30 6.78 8.25 -0.05
C PHE A 30 7.14 6.87 -0.60
N ALA A 31 8.43 6.55 -0.73
CA ALA A 31 8.91 5.25 -1.18
C ALA A 31 8.45 4.08 -0.29
N SER A 32 8.06 4.33 0.97
CA SER A 32 7.44 3.30 1.82
C SER A 32 6.17 2.68 1.21
N ASN A 33 5.42 3.40 0.37
CA ASN A 33 4.23 2.86 -0.29
C ASN A 33 4.54 1.72 -1.29
N VAL A 34 5.79 1.58 -1.73
CA VAL A 34 6.22 0.47 -2.61
C VAL A 34 6.01 -0.88 -1.91
N PHE A 35 6.10 -0.95 -0.58
CA PHE A 35 5.85 -2.19 0.15
C PHE A 35 4.37 -2.63 0.08
N ILE A 36 3.44 -1.68 -0.06
CA ILE A 36 2.02 -2.00 -0.29
C ILE A 36 1.85 -2.64 -1.66
N PHE A 37 2.49 -2.09 -2.70
CA PHE A 37 2.48 -2.69 -4.05
C PHE A 37 2.96 -4.15 -4.02
N ILE A 38 4.12 -4.41 -3.42
CA ILE A 38 4.70 -5.75 -3.34
C ILE A 38 3.76 -6.71 -2.60
N ALA A 39 3.20 -6.29 -1.46
CA ALA A 39 2.29 -7.12 -0.68
C ALA A 39 1.00 -7.44 -1.43
N VAL A 40 0.44 -6.48 -2.19
CA VAL A 40 -0.74 -6.72 -3.02
C VAL A 40 -0.43 -7.70 -4.15
N ILE A 41 0.70 -7.55 -4.83
CA ILE A 41 1.13 -8.48 -5.89
C ILE A 41 1.24 -9.90 -5.34
N LEU A 42 1.90 -10.09 -4.19
CA LEU A 42 2.03 -11.39 -3.55
C LEU A 42 0.68 -11.96 -3.12
N ALA A 43 -0.20 -11.12 -2.57
CA ALA A 43 -1.54 -11.52 -2.15
C ALA A 43 -2.39 -12.02 -3.32
N ILE A 44 -2.38 -11.29 -4.44
CA ILE A 44 -3.15 -11.67 -5.63
C ILE A 44 -2.53 -12.88 -6.32
N ASN A 45 -1.21 -12.99 -6.39
CA ASN A 45 -0.56 -14.17 -6.96
C ASN A 45 -0.89 -15.45 -6.16
N THR A 46 -0.99 -15.34 -4.83
CA THR A 46 -1.44 -16.44 -3.96
C THR A 46 -2.90 -16.80 -4.24
N LEU A 47 -3.78 -15.78 -4.39
CA LEU A 47 -5.18 -16.00 -4.77
C LEU A 47 -5.26 -16.75 -6.10
N LYS A 48 -4.53 -16.28 -7.12
CA LYS A 48 -4.48 -16.90 -8.44
C LYS A 48 -4.06 -18.36 -8.36
N ARG A 49 -2.94 -18.67 -7.68
CA ARG A 49 -2.45 -20.06 -7.51
C ARG A 49 -3.47 -20.98 -6.86
N ASN A 50 -4.19 -20.48 -5.85
CA ASN A 50 -5.24 -21.26 -5.19
C ASN A 50 -6.41 -21.56 -6.15
N TYR A 51 -6.82 -20.60 -6.97
CA TYR A 51 -7.90 -20.80 -7.94
C TYR A 51 -7.49 -21.69 -9.13
N GLU A 52 -6.25 -21.54 -9.62
CA GLU A 52 -5.68 -22.43 -10.65
C GLU A 52 -5.62 -23.88 -10.17
N ALA A 53 -5.22 -24.13 -8.92
CA ALA A 53 -5.22 -25.46 -8.32
C ALA A 53 -6.63 -26.10 -8.27
N LEU A 54 -7.69 -25.28 -8.18
CA LEU A 54 -9.08 -25.70 -8.24
C LEU A 54 -9.68 -25.71 -9.66
N HIS A 55 -8.88 -25.48 -10.71
CA HIS A 55 -9.33 -25.33 -12.10
C HIS A 55 -10.45 -24.30 -12.28
N ARG A 56 -10.46 -23.23 -11.47
CA ARG A 56 -11.45 -22.15 -11.51
C ARG A 56 -10.80 -20.83 -11.86
N GLN A 57 -11.55 -19.97 -12.54
CA GLN A 57 -11.11 -18.59 -12.75
C GLN A 57 -11.29 -17.79 -11.45
N PRO A 58 -10.29 -16.98 -11.05
CA PRO A 58 -10.41 -16.13 -9.88
C PRO A 58 -11.48 -15.06 -10.14
N PRO A 59 -12.49 -14.92 -9.25
CA PRO A 59 -13.48 -13.88 -9.40
C PRO A 59 -12.82 -12.51 -9.20
N TYR A 60 -13.25 -11.53 -9.98
CA TYR A 60 -12.67 -10.17 -10.01
C TYR A 60 -12.84 -9.43 -8.68
N LEU A 61 -14.03 -9.53 -8.08
CA LEU A 61 -14.41 -8.78 -6.88
C LEU A 61 -13.58 -9.14 -5.63
N PRO A 62 -13.31 -10.43 -5.31
CA PRO A 62 -12.36 -10.82 -4.27
C PRO A 62 -10.95 -10.25 -4.45
N GLY A 63 -10.45 -10.17 -5.69
CA GLY A 63 -9.14 -9.60 -6.00
C GLY A 63 -9.00 -8.15 -5.60
N LEU A 64 -9.99 -7.36 -6.00
CA LEU A 64 -10.07 -5.94 -5.68
C LEU A 64 -10.24 -5.73 -4.16
N ALA A 65 -11.08 -6.55 -3.52
CA ALA A 65 -11.25 -6.51 -2.07
C ALA A 65 -9.95 -6.80 -1.30
N ILE A 66 -9.14 -7.75 -1.78
CA ILE A 66 -7.83 -8.06 -1.19
C ILE A 66 -6.89 -6.87 -1.27
N GLY A 67 -6.77 -6.21 -2.44
CA GLY A 67 -5.91 -5.04 -2.58
C GLY A 67 -6.32 -3.88 -1.68
N PHE A 68 -7.62 -3.61 -1.64
CA PHE A 68 -8.19 -2.60 -0.75
C PHE A 68 -7.87 -2.89 0.72
N LEU A 69 -8.11 -4.12 1.19
CA LEU A 69 -7.87 -4.51 2.58
C LEU A 69 -6.38 -4.53 2.93
N VAL A 70 -5.50 -4.98 2.03
CA VAL A 70 -4.05 -4.98 2.24
C VAL A 70 -3.54 -3.54 2.33
N GLY A 71 -4.01 -2.65 1.46
CA GLY A 71 -3.69 -1.22 1.50
C GLY A 71 -4.18 -0.55 2.78
N LEU A 72 -5.46 -0.76 3.14
CA LEU A 72 -6.09 -0.17 4.31
C LEU A 72 -5.42 -0.62 5.62
N VAL A 73 -5.24 -1.92 5.81
CA VAL A 73 -4.61 -2.47 7.03
C VAL A 73 -3.14 -2.10 7.08
N GLY A 74 -2.43 -2.20 5.95
CA GLY A 74 -1.01 -1.87 5.87
C GLY A 74 -0.72 -0.40 6.21
N ALA A 75 -1.43 0.49 5.52
CA ALA A 75 -1.30 1.93 5.72
C ALA A 75 -1.86 2.38 7.07
N GLY A 76 -2.95 1.78 7.56
CA GLY A 76 -3.52 2.05 8.88
C GLY A 76 -2.56 1.74 10.01
N LEU A 77 -1.95 0.54 10.00
CA LEU A 77 -0.96 0.15 10.99
C LEU A 77 0.31 1.02 10.91
N TYR A 78 0.77 1.33 9.71
CA TYR A 78 1.92 2.21 9.50
C TYR A 78 1.66 3.64 9.99
N ALA A 79 0.49 4.21 9.68
CA ALA A 79 0.08 5.52 10.15
C ALA A 79 -0.01 5.55 11.69
N GLY A 80 -0.61 4.53 12.29
CA GLY A 80 -0.66 4.39 13.75
C GLY A 80 0.73 4.34 14.38
N PHE A 81 1.66 3.61 13.78
CA PHE A 81 3.05 3.56 14.22
C PHE A 81 3.75 4.93 14.10
N ILE A 82 3.59 5.63 12.97
CA ILE A 82 4.15 6.98 12.79
C ILE A 82 3.61 7.94 13.85
N LEU A 83 2.30 7.90 14.14
CA LEU A 83 1.70 8.73 15.17
C LEU A 83 2.34 8.47 16.53
N PHE A 84 2.45 7.19 16.90
CA PHE A 84 3.07 6.79 18.14
C PHE A 84 4.53 7.28 18.23
N HIS A 85 5.29 7.10 17.15
CA HIS A 85 6.68 7.56 17.09
C HIS A 85 6.80 9.10 17.17
N ALA A 86 5.93 9.83 16.48
CA ALA A 86 5.93 11.30 16.46
C ALA A 86 5.56 11.90 17.83
N ILE A 87 4.67 11.26 18.59
CA ILE A 87 4.24 11.75 19.91
C ILE A 87 5.25 11.36 21.01
N PHE A 88 5.69 10.10 21.03
CA PHE A 88 6.44 9.56 22.17
C PHE A 88 7.96 9.54 21.98
N LEU A 89 8.46 9.34 20.76
CA LEU A 89 9.90 9.17 20.52
C LEU A 89 10.57 10.43 19.95
N ASN A 90 9.88 11.18 19.09
CA ASN A 90 10.46 12.37 18.46
C ASN A 90 9.42 13.48 18.20
N PRO A 91 9.17 14.38 19.17
CA PRO A 91 8.23 15.49 19.03
C PRO A 91 8.62 16.46 17.89
N GLY A 92 9.91 16.56 17.56
CA GLY A 92 10.40 17.35 16.44
C GLY A 92 9.91 16.82 15.08
N TYR A 93 9.71 15.50 14.97
CA TYR A 93 9.17 14.87 13.76
C TYR A 93 7.70 15.23 13.53
N ALA A 94 6.90 15.46 14.59
CA ALA A 94 5.53 15.97 14.44
C ALA A 94 5.51 17.35 13.77
N GLY A 95 6.50 18.21 14.07
CA GLY A 95 6.67 19.49 13.40
C GLY A 95 7.08 19.37 11.92
N VAL A 96 7.92 18.37 11.59
CA VAL A 96 8.29 18.08 10.19
C VAL A 96 7.09 17.53 9.39
N LEU A 97 6.21 16.76 10.02
CA LEU A 97 4.97 16.27 9.39
C LEU A 97 3.97 17.39 9.12
N GLN A 98 3.86 18.36 10.02
CA GLN A 98 2.96 19.50 9.87
C GLN A 98 3.44 20.51 8.83
N ASN A 99 4.77 20.62 8.63
CA ASN A 99 5.39 21.53 7.67
C ASN A 99 5.74 20.85 6.34
N GLN A 100 5.10 19.73 6.01
CA GLN A 100 5.28 19.07 4.71
C GLN A 100 4.76 19.97 3.58
N ASP A 101 5.59 20.23 2.58
CA ASP A 101 5.19 20.89 1.35
C ASP A 101 4.39 19.93 0.45
N TYR A 102 4.47 18.64 0.71
CA TYR A 102 3.73 17.58 0.00
C TYR A 102 2.22 17.84 -0.17
N PHE A 103 1.62 18.58 0.76
CA PHE A 103 0.20 18.92 0.73
C PHE A 103 -0.07 20.41 0.46
N GLY A 104 0.97 21.23 0.28
CA GLY A 104 0.89 22.68 0.00
C GLY A 104 0.38 23.56 1.15
N PHE A 105 -0.07 22.95 2.26
CA PHE A 105 -0.61 23.63 3.44
C PHE A 105 -0.17 22.91 4.71
N ARG A 106 -0.08 23.64 5.82
CA ARG A 106 0.16 23.04 7.14
C ARG A 106 -1.04 22.21 7.55
N LEU A 107 -0.92 20.89 7.43
CA LEU A 107 -1.96 19.96 7.83
C LEU A 107 -1.83 19.61 9.32
N PRO A 108 -2.94 19.56 10.08
CA PRO A 108 -2.92 18.99 11.41
C PRO A 108 -2.50 17.52 11.35
N LEU A 109 -1.82 17.03 12.39
CA LEU A 109 -1.23 15.70 12.44
C LEU A 109 -2.23 14.58 12.07
N LEU A 110 -3.48 14.70 12.50
CA LEU A 110 -4.56 13.76 12.18
C LEU A 110 -4.88 13.70 10.67
N MET A 111 -4.82 14.83 9.96
CA MET A 111 -5.03 14.84 8.50
C MET A 111 -3.86 14.21 7.75
N VAL A 112 -2.62 14.38 8.23
CA VAL A 112 -1.45 13.70 7.67
C VAL A 112 -1.56 12.19 7.83
N LEU A 113 -2.09 11.70 8.95
CA LEU A 113 -2.37 10.27 9.11
C LEU A 113 -3.47 9.79 8.17
N GLY A 114 -4.58 10.54 8.11
CA GLY A 114 -5.68 10.24 7.21
C GLY A 114 -5.24 10.16 5.75
N SER A 115 -4.37 11.06 5.32
CA SER A 115 -3.85 11.06 3.95
C SER A 115 -2.95 9.85 3.67
N VAL A 116 -2.12 9.42 4.62
CA VAL A 116 -1.33 8.18 4.50
C VAL A 116 -2.23 6.96 4.33
N VAL A 117 -3.30 6.86 5.13
CA VAL A 117 -4.25 5.75 5.05
C VAL A 117 -5.01 5.75 3.73
N ILE A 118 -5.53 6.92 3.32
CA ILE A 118 -6.26 7.07 2.05
C ILE A 118 -5.34 6.73 0.87
N LEU A 119 -4.11 7.27 0.86
CA LEU A 119 -3.13 7.02 -0.19
C LEU A 119 -2.78 5.53 -0.27
N GLY A 120 -2.45 4.89 0.85
CA GLY A 120 -2.09 3.48 0.85
C GLY A 120 -3.26 2.56 0.47
N THR A 121 -4.49 2.93 0.84
CA THR A 121 -5.71 2.25 0.41
C THR A 121 -5.95 2.41 -1.09
N ALA A 122 -5.81 3.63 -1.62
CA ALA A 122 -5.95 3.92 -3.05
C ALA A 122 -4.88 3.17 -3.86
N VAL A 123 -3.63 3.18 -3.41
CA VAL A 123 -2.53 2.42 -4.02
C VAL A 123 -2.84 0.94 -4.04
N GLY A 124 -3.28 0.36 -2.91
CA GLY A 124 -3.62 -1.05 -2.83
C GLY A 124 -4.77 -1.44 -3.74
N ALA A 125 -5.85 -0.64 -3.76
CA ALA A 125 -7.00 -0.84 -4.62
C ALA A 125 -6.64 -0.74 -6.11
N MET A 126 -5.94 0.32 -6.53
CA MET A 126 -5.50 0.52 -7.91
C MET A 126 -4.57 -0.60 -8.37
N THR A 127 -3.61 -1.01 -7.54
CA THR A 127 -2.72 -2.13 -7.84
C THR A 127 -3.51 -3.40 -8.09
N SER A 128 -4.49 -3.71 -7.23
CA SER A 128 -5.30 -4.90 -7.39
C SER A 128 -6.21 -4.88 -8.60
N TYR A 129 -6.76 -3.71 -8.92
CA TYR A 129 -7.57 -3.49 -10.11
C TYR A 129 -6.74 -3.76 -11.37
N ILE A 130 -5.55 -3.18 -11.46
CA ILE A 130 -4.63 -3.38 -12.59
C ILE A 130 -4.23 -4.86 -12.71
N LEU A 131 -3.89 -5.51 -11.60
CA LEU A 131 -3.52 -6.94 -11.62
C LEU A 131 -4.69 -7.83 -12.06
N MET A 132 -5.89 -7.58 -11.54
CA MET A 132 -7.06 -8.36 -11.94
C MET A 132 -7.42 -8.13 -13.41
N MET A 133 -7.31 -6.89 -13.91
CA MET A 133 -7.49 -6.60 -15.33
C MET A 133 -6.44 -7.29 -16.20
N ALA A 134 -5.18 -7.35 -15.75
CA ALA A 134 -4.12 -8.06 -16.47
C ALA A 134 -4.33 -9.59 -16.50
N PHE A 135 -5.00 -10.16 -15.49
CA PHE A 135 -5.33 -11.59 -15.44
C PHE A 135 -6.60 -11.96 -16.22
N ASP A 136 -7.53 -11.04 -16.37
CA ASP A 136 -8.79 -11.22 -17.13
C ASP A 136 -8.61 -11.11 -18.66
N ASN A 137 -7.44 -11.50 -19.17
CA ASN A 137 -7.08 -11.43 -20.59
C ASN A 137 -7.77 -12.53 -21.45
N SER A 138 -9.02 -12.90 -21.11
CA SER A 138 -9.90 -13.64 -22.03
C SER A 138 -10.27 -12.84 -23.28
N GLY A 139 -9.99 -11.53 -23.32
CA GLY A 139 -10.07 -10.73 -24.55
C GLY A 139 -9.05 -11.10 -25.63
N SER A 140 -7.97 -11.83 -25.31
CA SER A 140 -6.95 -12.25 -26.29
C SER A 140 -7.28 -13.57 -27.01
N ARG A 141 -8.29 -14.33 -26.54
CA ARG A 141 -8.70 -15.61 -27.14
C ARG A 141 -9.85 -15.49 -28.13
N THR A 142 -10.55 -14.37 -28.18
CA THR A 142 -11.65 -14.13 -29.11
C THR A 142 -11.17 -13.79 -30.54
N GLY A 143 -9.86 -13.66 -30.78
CA GLY A 143 -9.25 -13.42 -32.09
C GLY A 143 -8.70 -14.67 -32.79
N GLN A 144 -8.92 -15.87 -32.23
CA GLN A 144 -8.53 -17.16 -32.85
C GLN A 144 -9.76 -18.05 -33.14
N ALA A 145 -10.92 -17.45 -33.38
CA ALA A 145 -11.99 -18.14 -34.07
C ALA A 145 -11.64 -18.15 -35.56
N GLU A 146 -11.27 -19.34 -36.01
CA GLU A 146 -10.81 -19.72 -37.35
C GLU A 146 -11.68 -19.12 -38.47
N TYR A 147 -11.03 -18.57 -39.51
CA TYR A 147 -11.59 -18.39 -40.84
C TYR A 147 -11.30 -19.64 -41.68
#